data_AF-A0A1F3EQH7-F1
#
_entry.id   AF-A0A1F3EQH7-F1
#
_cell.length_a   1.000
_cell.length_b   1.000
_cell.length_c   1.000
_cell.angle_alpha   90.00
_cell.angle_beta   90.00
_cell.angle_gamma   90.00
#
_symmetry.space_group_name_H-M   'P 1'
#
loop_
_entity.id
_entity.type
_entity.pdbx_description
1 polymer ?
#
loop_
_entity_poly.entity_id
_entity_poly.type
_entity_poly.pdbx_seq_one_letter_code
_entity_poly.pdbx_strand_id
1 'polypeptide(L)'
;MKMRGKPQIFNPNPICLTFKIDLMTVKKVAAPMSVQKGENTQDSEVKALPVATAKPEQTPEELKAENERLKKQLSAIPQDLKTRVEYFNKKNELIRRLSKLDADKESLSKHLDYLSEIATANEFETEDFNLNIEFGNKYNKTAVYTLKNPLIIGELISFIIGRVDSKREILKNEIEA
;
A
#
# COMPACT_ATOMS: atom_id res chain seq x y z
N MET A 1 14.48 24.34 -55.79
CA MET A 1 13.84 24.55 -54.47
C MET A 1 14.10 23.31 -53.61
N LYS A 2 14.86 23.43 -52.51
CA LYS A 2 15.12 22.35 -51.55
C LYS A 2 14.01 22.36 -50.49
N MET A 3 13.07 21.42 -50.55
CA MET A 3 12.12 21.18 -49.46
C MET A 3 12.81 20.29 -48.42
N ARG A 4 13.24 20.86 -47.30
CA ARG A 4 13.67 20.09 -46.13
C ARG A 4 12.42 19.70 -45.33
N GLY A 5 11.99 18.45 -45.45
CA GLY A 5 11.05 17.86 -44.51
C GLY A 5 11.73 17.73 -43.14
N LYS A 6 11.17 18.38 -42.11
CA LYS A 6 11.59 18.15 -40.72
C LYS A 6 11.10 16.74 -40.31
N PRO A 7 11.92 15.91 -39.65
CA PRO A 7 11.44 14.66 -39.10
C PRO A 7 10.45 14.95 -37.96
N GLN A 8 9.26 14.35 -38.04
CA GLN A 8 8.31 14.31 -36.93
C GLN A 8 8.97 13.57 -35.77
N ILE A 9 9.15 14.27 -34.65
CA ILE A 9 9.58 13.69 -33.39
C ILE A 9 8.38 12.90 -32.86
N PHE A 10 8.44 11.58 -32.99
CA PHE A 10 7.48 10.67 -32.38
C PHE A 10 7.65 10.80 -30.87
N ASN A 11 6.69 11.46 -30.22
CA ASN A 11 6.65 11.61 -28.77
C ASN A 11 5.84 10.42 -28.23
N PRO A 12 6.46 9.38 -27.66
CA PRO A 12 5.70 8.27 -27.11
C PRO A 12 5.02 8.75 -25.83
N ASN A 13 3.75 9.16 -25.95
CA ASN A 13 2.92 9.37 -24.78
C ASN A 13 2.90 8.06 -23.98
N PRO A 14 3.05 8.11 -22.64
CA PRO A 14 3.05 6.92 -21.82
C PRO A 14 1.70 6.20 -21.98
N ILE A 15 1.76 4.92 -22.35
CA ILE A 15 0.59 4.02 -22.33
C ILE A 15 0.14 3.95 -20.88
N CYS A 16 -0.99 4.60 -20.59
CA CYS A 16 -1.58 4.63 -19.26
C CYS A 16 -2.51 3.42 -19.11
N LEU A 17 -1.95 2.27 -18.72
CA LEU A 17 -2.74 1.08 -18.37
C LEU A 17 -3.58 1.42 -17.13
N THR A 18 -4.88 1.62 -17.33
CA THR A 18 -5.83 1.80 -16.22
C THR A 18 -6.63 0.52 -16.08
N PHE A 19 -6.48 -0.18 -14.95
CA PHE A 19 -7.33 -1.30 -14.59
C PHE A 19 -8.55 -0.76 -13.84
N LYS A 20 -9.75 -0.98 -14.36
CA LYS A 20 -11.02 -0.71 -13.67
C LYS A 20 -11.72 -2.04 -13.45
N ILE A 21 -11.99 -2.35 -12.18
CA ILE A 21 -12.92 -3.40 -11.75
C ILE A 21 -14.14 -2.64 -11.25
N ASP A 22 -15.26 -2.69 -11.98
CA ASP A 22 -16.50 -2.02 -11.57
C ASP A 22 -17.32 -2.94 -10.66
N LEU A 23 -17.50 -2.52 -9.41
CA LEU A 23 -18.22 -3.26 -8.36
C LEU A 23 -19.65 -2.72 -8.23
N MET A 24 -20.67 -3.56 -8.43
CA MET A 24 -22.06 -3.21 -8.10
C MET A 24 -22.30 -3.41 -6.60
N THR A 25 -22.56 -2.31 -5.87
CA THR A 25 -22.78 -2.29 -4.42
C THR A 25 -24.24 -2.56 -4.07
N VAL A 26 -24.50 -3.50 -3.15
CA VAL A 26 -25.82 -3.70 -2.53
C VAL A 26 -25.97 -2.76 -1.33
N LYS A 27 -27.01 -1.92 -1.36
CA LYS A 27 -27.40 -0.96 -0.32
C LYS A 27 -28.20 -1.61 0.82
N LYS A 28 -27.99 -1.09 2.04
CA LYS A 28 -28.93 -0.71 3.13
C LYS A 28 -28.39 -1.16 4.50
N VAL A 29 -28.50 -0.45 5.64
CA VAL A 29 -29.11 0.83 6.05
C VAL A 29 -28.45 1.24 7.39
N ALA A 30 -28.47 2.54 7.69
CA ALA A 30 -27.77 3.26 8.75
C ALA A 30 -28.44 3.27 10.14
N ALA A 31 -27.58 3.35 11.19
CA ALA A 31 -27.59 4.22 12.39
C ALA A 31 -28.80 4.20 13.38
N PRO A 32 -28.71 4.70 14.65
CA PRO A 32 -27.71 5.61 15.22
C PRO A 32 -27.22 5.35 16.67
N MET A 33 -26.31 6.24 17.12
CA MET A 33 -25.71 6.39 18.45
C MET A 33 -26.59 7.19 19.45
N SER A 34 -26.37 7.00 20.76
CA SER A 34 -26.25 8.05 21.82
C SER A 34 -25.99 7.38 23.20
N VAL A 35 -25.76 8.05 24.33
CA VAL A 35 -24.65 8.90 24.85
C VAL A 35 -24.81 8.94 26.40
N GLN A 36 -23.70 8.90 27.15
CA GLN A 36 -23.41 9.37 28.55
C GLN A 36 -24.27 8.94 29.78
N LYS A 37 -23.60 8.66 30.92
CA LYS A 37 -23.45 9.58 32.11
C LYS A 37 -23.22 8.85 33.47
N GLY A 38 -22.31 9.39 34.30
CA GLY A 38 -22.32 9.42 35.78
C GLY A 38 -21.82 8.17 36.52
N GLU A 39 -20.68 8.19 37.23
CA GLU A 39 -20.44 8.71 38.60
C GLU A 39 -20.68 7.64 39.69
N ASN A 40 -19.61 7.15 40.33
CA ASN A 40 -19.49 7.13 41.80
C ASN A 40 -18.10 6.71 42.29
N THR A 41 -17.60 7.44 43.29
CA THR A 41 -16.39 7.19 44.07
C THR A 41 -16.76 6.45 45.36
N GLN A 42 -15.96 5.51 45.85
CA GLN A 42 -15.54 5.42 47.28
C GLN A 42 -14.58 4.24 47.57
N ASP A 43 -13.47 4.62 48.18
CA ASP A 43 -12.80 4.05 49.35
C ASP A 43 -12.07 2.68 49.32
N SER A 44 -10.75 2.83 49.47
CA SER A 44 -9.92 2.26 50.54
C SER A 44 -9.26 0.88 50.40
N GLU A 45 -7.95 0.96 50.61
CA GLU A 45 -7.09 0.04 51.36
C GLU A 45 -6.35 -1.09 50.63
N VAL A 46 -5.17 -0.70 50.13
CA VAL A 46 -3.88 -1.41 50.13
C VAL A 46 -3.91 -2.90 50.52
N LYS A 47 -3.71 -3.77 49.52
CA LYS A 47 -3.09 -5.07 49.76
C LYS A 47 -2.28 -5.55 48.55
N ALA A 48 -0.96 -5.52 48.74
CA ALA A 48 0.08 -6.26 48.04
C ALA A 48 0.17 -6.11 46.50
N LEU A 49 1.11 -5.27 46.06
CA LEU A 49 1.77 -5.35 44.75
C LEU A 49 2.38 -6.76 44.59
N PRO A 50 1.97 -7.57 43.58
CA PRO A 50 2.78 -8.71 43.18
C PRO A 50 3.96 -8.21 42.36
N VAL A 51 5.14 -8.33 42.96
CA VAL A 51 6.44 -8.63 42.32
C VAL A 51 6.66 -7.90 41.00
N ALA A 52 7.41 -6.80 41.07
CA ALA A 52 8.18 -6.32 39.94
C ALA A 52 8.98 -7.51 39.39
N THR A 53 8.54 -8.03 38.24
CA THR A 53 9.33 -8.94 37.42
C THR A 53 10.53 -8.13 37.00
N ALA A 54 11.64 -8.30 37.72
CA ALA A 54 12.91 -7.73 37.37
C ALA A 54 13.19 -8.13 35.91
N LYS A 55 13.23 -7.15 35.01
CA LYS A 55 14.00 -7.30 33.78
C LYS A 55 15.38 -7.76 34.22
N PRO A 56 15.97 -8.81 33.61
CA PRO A 56 17.34 -9.18 33.92
C PRO A 56 18.21 -7.92 33.82
N GLU A 57 18.98 -7.63 34.89
CA GLU A 57 19.95 -6.53 34.89
C GLU A 57 20.87 -6.73 33.70
N GLN A 58 20.67 -5.94 32.65
CA GLN A 58 21.58 -5.89 31.52
C GLN A 58 22.95 -5.50 32.06
N THR A 59 23.98 -6.22 31.63
CA THR A 59 25.35 -5.95 32.10
C THR A 59 25.80 -4.55 31.65
N PRO A 60 26.71 -3.89 32.38
CA PRO A 60 27.23 -2.56 31.99
C PRO A 60 27.85 -2.53 30.58
N GLU A 61 28.35 -3.66 30.11
CA GLU A 61 28.90 -3.83 28.76
C GLU A 61 27.80 -3.88 27.69
N GLU A 62 26.70 -4.60 27.95
CA GLU A 62 25.52 -4.60 27.09
C GLU A 62 24.89 -3.20 26.98
N LEU A 63 24.80 -2.45 28.09
CA LEU A 63 24.31 -1.06 28.07
C LEU A 63 25.21 -0.13 27.26
N LYS A 64 26.54 -0.32 27.32
CA LYS A 64 27.48 0.48 26.52
C LYS A 64 27.34 0.18 25.03
N ALA A 65 27.21 -1.10 24.67
CA ALA A 65 26.97 -1.51 23.28
C ALA A 65 25.63 -0.96 22.74
N GLU A 66 24.57 -1.00 23.56
CA GLU A 66 23.27 -0.40 23.25
C GLU A 66 23.39 1.12 23.02
N ASN A 67 24.12 1.84 23.89
CA ASN A 67 24.36 3.28 23.77
C ASN A 67 25.17 3.65 22.52
N GLU A 68 26.21 2.89 22.21
CA GLU A 68 27.01 3.04 20.97
C GLU A 68 26.11 2.87 19.73
N ARG A 69 25.24 1.87 19.73
CA ARG A 69 24.28 1.61 18.65
C ARG A 69 23.27 2.76 18.50
N LEU A 70 22.67 3.20 19.60
CA LEU A 70 21.70 4.29 19.61
C LEU A 70 22.34 5.61 19.17
N LYS A 71 23.58 5.89 19.57
CA LYS A 71 24.32 7.07 19.09
C LYS A 71 24.57 7.04 17.59
N LYS A 72 24.93 5.88 17.04
CA LYS A 72 25.09 5.70 15.58
C LYS A 72 23.77 5.97 14.85
N GLN A 73 22.66 5.43 15.35
CA GLN A 73 21.33 5.70 14.79
C GLN A 73 20.95 7.19 14.88
N LEU A 74 21.27 7.84 16.00
CA LEU A 74 20.98 9.27 16.19
C LEU A 74 21.81 10.15 15.23
N SER A 75 23.04 9.76 14.95
CA SER A 75 23.95 10.47 14.04
C SER A 75 23.55 10.35 12.57
N ALA A 76 22.81 9.30 12.20
CA ALA A 76 22.28 9.13 10.84
C ALA A 76 21.15 10.13 10.52
N ILE A 77 20.51 10.70 11.53
CA ILE A 77 19.45 11.70 11.37
C ILE A 77 20.10 13.10 11.24
N PRO A 78 19.72 13.91 10.24
CA PRO A 78 20.19 15.29 10.12
C PRO A 78 19.96 16.10 11.40
N GLN A 79 20.99 16.82 11.84
CA GLN A 79 20.95 17.63 13.05
C GLN A 79 20.35 19.02 12.82
N ASP A 80 20.45 19.53 11.59
CA ASP A 80 19.80 20.77 11.20
C ASP A 80 18.28 20.59 11.06
N LEU A 81 17.52 21.59 11.52
CA LEU A 81 16.07 21.50 11.62
C LEU A 81 15.40 21.41 10.24
N LYS A 82 15.90 22.15 9.25
CA LYS A 82 15.32 22.18 7.90
C LYS A 82 15.51 20.84 7.21
N THR A 83 16.74 20.34 7.20
CA THR A 83 17.06 19.02 6.63
C THR A 83 16.38 17.88 7.38
N ARG A 84 16.18 18.00 8.70
CA ARG A 84 15.40 17.03 9.49
C ARG A 84 13.94 16.97 9.07
N VAL A 85 13.29 18.13 8.86
CA VAL A 85 11.91 18.20 8.39
C VAL A 85 11.77 17.56 7.00
N GLU A 86 12.67 17.88 6.07
CA GLU A 86 12.67 17.28 4.73
C GLU A 86 12.88 15.75 4.78
N TYR A 87 13.80 15.28 5.62
CA TYR A 87 14.06 13.85 5.85
C TYR A 87 12.79 13.10 6.31
N PHE A 88 12.12 13.60 7.36
CA PHE A 88 10.90 12.97 7.86
C PHE A 88 9.72 13.07 6.87
N ASN A 89 9.60 14.18 6.14
CA ASN A 89 8.59 14.29 5.10
C ASN A 89 8.79 13.25 4.00
N LYS A 90 10.03 13.06 3.52
CA LYS A 90 10.35 12.03 2.53
C LYS A 90 10.04 10.63 3.07
N LYS A 91 10.45 10.33 4.31
CA LYS A 91 10.18 9.03 4.94
C LYS A 91 8.68 8.76 5.11
N ASN A 92 7.91 9.76 5.53
CA ASN A 92 6.45 9.65 5.63
C ASN A 92 5.78 9.42 4.27
N GLU A 93 6.26 10.07 3.20
CA GLU A 93 5.77 9.83 1.85
C GLU A 93 6.09 8.40 1.36
N LEU A 94 7.27 7.86 1.68
CA LEU A 94 7.60 6.46 1.37
C LEU A 94 6.68 5.50 2.14
N ILE A 95 6.43 5.74 3.43
CA ILE A 95 5.50 4.94 4.24
C ILE A 95 4.09 4.98 3.65
N ARG A 96 3.59 6.16 3.25
CA ARG A 96 2.27 6.29 2.60
C ARG A 96 2.18 5.48 1.30
N ARG A 97 3.23 5.55 0.47
CA ARG A 97 3.30 4.76 -0.77
C ARG A 97 3.32 3.27 -0.48
N LEU A 98 4.06 2.84 0.54
CA LEU A 98 4.12 1.46 0.97
C LEU A 98 2.73 0.96 1.41
N SER A 99 2.04 1.69 2.28
CA SER A 99 0.69 1.33 2.73
C SER A 99 -0.31 1.24 1.58
N LYS A 100 -0.19 2.12 0.58
CA LYS A 100 -1.02 2.04 -0.63
C LYS A 100 -0.76 0.75 -1.42
N LEU A 101 0.50 0.39 -1.63
CA LEU A 101 0.85 -0.85 -2.33
C LEU A 101 0.37 -2.09 -1.57
N ASP A 102 0.42 -2.09 -0.24
CA ASP A 102 -0.12 -3.18 0.59
C ASP A 102 -1.64 -3.32 0.40
N ALA A 103 -2.38 -2.21 0.41
CA ALA A 103 -3.82 -2.21 0.16
C ALA A 103 -4.18 -2.66 -1.27
N ASP A 104 -3.44 -2.19 -2.27
CA ASP A 104 -3.61 -2.59 -3.67
C ASP A 104 -3.36 -4.10 -3.83
N LYS A 105 -2.31 -4.64 -3.20
CA LYS A 105 -2.00 -6.07 -3.19
C LYS A 105 -3.13 -6.89 -2.55
N GLU A 106 -3.57 -6.51 -1.36
CA GLU A 106 -4.63 -7.23 -0.64
C GLU A 106 -5.93 -7.24 -1.47
N SER A 107 -6.28 -6.12 -2.07
CA SER A 107 -7.43 -6.01 -2.97
C SER A 107 -7.27 -6.94 -4.16
N LEU A 108 -6.14 -6.90 -4.88
CA LEU A 108 -5.89 -7.75 -6.04
C LEU A 108 -5.92 -9.24 -5.69
N SER A 109 -5.38 -9.65 -4.53
CA SER A 109 -5.42 -11.04 -4.09
C SER A 109 -6.86 -11.54 -3.89
N LYS A 110 -7.74 -10.75 -3.27
CA LYS A 110 -9.16 -11.12 -3.12
C LYS A 110 -9.85 -11.34 -4.47
N HIS A 111 -9.55 -10.50 -5.46
CA HIS A 111 -10.12 -10.65 -6.80
C HIS A 111 -9.53 -11.85 -7.54
N LEU A 112 -8.26 -12.18 -7.30
CA LEU A 112 -7.62 -13.38 -7.87
C LEU A 112 -8.30 -14.65 -7.37
N ASP A 113 -8.57 -14.73 -6.06
CA ASP A 113 -9.27 -15.87 -5.46
C ASP A 113 -10.68 -16.03 -6.07
N TYR A 114 -11.43 -14.92 -6.19
CA TYR A 114 -12.75 -14.94 -6.80
C TYR A 114 -12.73 -15.30 -8.30
N LEU A 115 -11.72 -14.84 -9.05
CA LEU A 115 -11.53 -15.24 -10.45
C LEU A 115 -11.21 -16.73 -10.59
N SER A 116 -10.51 -17.33 -9.62
CA SER A 116 -10.26 -18.77 -9.60
C SER A 116 -11.55 -19.58 -9.45
N GLU A 117 -12.50 -19.10 -8.63
CA GLU A 117 -13.82 -19.72 -8.49
C GLU A 117 -14.62 -19.62 -9.80
N ILE A 118 -14.61 -18.44 -10.42
CA ILE A 118 -15.27 -18.21 -11.71
C ILE A 118 -14.65 -19.10 -12.80
N ALA A 119 -13.32 -19.15 -12.89
CA ALA A 119 -12.62 -19.97 -13.87
C ALA A 119 -12.92 -21.48 -13.72
N THR A 120 -13.17 -21.93 -12.49
CA THR A 120 -13.60 -23.32 -12.22
C THR A 120 -15.00 -23.59 -12.75
N ALA A 121 -15.90 -22.61 -12.73
CA ALA A 121 -17.25 -22.72 -13.28
C ALA A 121 -17.29 -22.53 -14.80
N ASN A 122 -16.53 -21.58 -15.33
CA ASN A 122 -16.39 -21.30 -16.76
C ASN A 122 -14.98 -20.77 -17.08
N GLU A 123 -14.23 -21.56 -17.84
CA GLU A 123 -12.85 -21.25 -18.21
C GLU A 123 -12.74 -20.15 -19.29
N PHE A 124 -13.78 -20.01 -20.12
CA PHE A 124 -13.70 -19.22 -21.36
C PHE A 124 -14.16 -17.78 -21.16
N GLU A 125 -15.25 -17.59 -20.42
CA GLU A 125 -15.87 -16.27 -20.26
C GLU A 125 -16.39 -16.01 -18.83
N THR A 126 -16.35 -14.74 -18.44
CA THR A 126 -16.93 -14.23 -17.20
C THR A 126 -17.76 -12.96 -17.48
N GLU A 127 -18.85 -12.80 -16.73
CA GLU A 127 -19.69 -11.59 -16.79
C GLU A 127 -19.20 -10.51 -15.82
N ASP A 128 -18.59 -10.93 -14.71
CA ASP A 128 -18.21 -10.07 -13.58
C ASP A 128 -16.95 -9.26 -13.86
N PHE A 129 -16.05 -9.77 -14.71
CA PHE A 129 -14.76 -9.13 -14.99
C PHE A 129 -14.53 -8.87 -16.47
N ASN A 130 -14.08 -7.65 -16.76
CA ASN A 130 -13.64 -7.26 -18.10
C ASN A 130 -12.25 -6.63 -17.99
N LEU A 131 -11.28 -7.20 -18.72
CA LEU A 131 -9.99 -6.55 -18.93
C LEU A 131 -10.11 -5.56 -20.07
N ASN A 132 -9.97 -4.29 -19.75
CA ASN A 132 -9.99 -3.20 -20.72
C ASN A 132 -8.60 -2.57 -20.88
N ILE A 133 -8.13 -2.48 -22.12
CA ILE A 133 -6.98 -1.66 -22.49
C ILE A 133 -7.52 -0.39 -23.11
N GLU A 134 -7.39 0.71 -22.39
CA GLU A 134 -7.86 2.03 -22.81
C GLU A 134 -6.68 2.90 -23.25
N PHE A 135 -6.87 3.66 -24.33
CA PHE A 135 -5.96 4.70 -24.78
C PHE A 135 -6.60 6.07 -24.59
N GLY A 136 -5.81 7.04 -24.13
CA GLY A 136 -6.24 8.42 -23.97
C GLY A 136 -5.83 9.02 -22.63
N ASN A 137 -6.39 10.19 -22.33
CA ASN A 137 -6.13 10.92 -21.09
C ASN A 137 -7.26 10.67 -20.07
N LYS A 138 -7.16 11.27 -18.88
CA LYS A 138 -8.15 11.03 -17.80
C LYS A 138 -9.60 11.32 -18.20
N TYR A 139 -9.81 12.24 -19.14
CA TYR A 139 -11.14 12.74 -19.52
C TYR A 139 -11.64 12.19 -20.85
N ASN A 140 -10.74 11.75 -21.73
CA ASN A 140 -11.09 11.13 -23.00
C ASN A 140 -10.37 9.79 -23.09
N LYS A 141 -11.12 8.72 -22.81
CA LYS A 141 -10.66 7.34 -22.84
C LYS A 141 -11.38 6.61 -23.96
N THR A 142 -10.62 5.96 -24.82
CA THR A 142 -11.14 5.07 -25.85
C THR A 142 -10.67 3.65 -25.55
N ALA A 143 -11.60 2.72 -25.40
CA ALA A 143 -11.26 1.31 -25.26
C ALA A 143 -10.67 0.80 -26.59
N VAL A 144 -9.42 0.31 -26.53
CA VAL A 144 -8.70 -0.27 -27.66
C VAL A 144 -8.92 -1.78 -27.71
N TYR A 145 -9.07 -2.41 -26.54
CA TYR A 145 -9.27 -3.84 -26.41
C TYR A 145 -10.05 -4.17 -25.15
N THR A 146 -10.95 -5.16 -25.25
CA THR A 146 -11.74 -5.69 -24.14
C THR A 146 -11.71 -7.20 -24.19
N LEU A 147 -11.47 -7.84 -23.05
CA LEU A 147 -11.44 -9.29 -22.90
C LEU A 147 -12.20 -9.72 -21.66
N LYS A 148 -12.96 -10.81 -21.77
CA LYS A 148 -13.79 -11.36 -20.70
C LYS A 148 -13.36 -12.75 -20.24
N ASN A 149 -12.08 -13.09 -20.35
CA ASN A 149 -11.60 -14.43 -20.00
C ASN A 149 -11.02 -14.44 -18.58
N PRO A 150 -11.58 -15.23 -17.64
CA PRO A 150 -11.17 -15.18 -16.24
C PRO A 150 -9.74 -15.69 -16.00
N LEU A 151 -9.26 -16.67 -16.76
CA LEU A 151 -7.88 -17.17 -16.64
C LEU A 151 -6.86 -16.10 -17.03
N ILE A 152 -7.02 -15.47 -18.19
CA ILE A 152 -6.10 -14.43 -18.67
C ILE A 152 -6.10 -13.23 -17.73
N ILE A 153 -7.27 -12.87 -17.18
CA ILE A 153 -7.39 -11.80 -16.18
C ILE A 153 -6.64 -12.19 -14.90
N GLY A 154 -6.79 -13.43 -14.42
CA GLY A 154 -6.12 -13.94 -13.24
C GLY A 154 -4.59 -14.00 -13.37
N GLU A 155 -4.08 -14.43 -14.52
CA GLU A 155 -2.63 -14.42 -14.81
C GLU A 155 -2.05 -13.01 -14.77
N LEU A 156 -2.77 -12.05 -15.37
CA LEU A 156 -2.35 -10.65 -15.37
C LEU A 156 -2.35 -10.04 -13.96
N ILE A 157 -3.37 -10.33 -13.15
CA ILE A 157 -3.41 -9.91 -11.75
C ILE A 157 -2.23 -10.51 -10.97
N SER A 158 -1.96 -11.80 -11.16
CA SER A 158 -0.82 -12.48 -10.53
C SER A 158 0.52 -11.83 -10.89
N PHE A 159 0.70 -11.51 -12.18
CA PHE A 159 1.88 -10.76 -12.64
C PHE A 159 1.99 -9.39 -11.97
N ILE A 160 0.89 -8.65 -11.86
CA ILE A 160 0.85 -7.32 -11.21
C ILE A 160 1.22 -7.45 -9.73
N ILE A 161 0.67 -8.42 -9.00
CA ILE A 161 1.00 -8.67 -7.59
C ILE A 161 2.51 -8.90 -7.42
N GLY A 162 3.13 -9.73 -8.28
CA GLY A 162 4.58 -9.94 -8.25
C GLY A 162 5.38 -8.66 -8.44
N ARG A 163 4.93 -7.76 -9.33
CA ARG A 163 5.56 -6.45 -9.53
C ARG A 163 5.34 -5.50 -8.35
N VAL A 164 4.19 -5.56 -7.70
CA VAL A 164 3.90 -4.81 -6.47
C VAL A 164 4.83 -5.25 -5.35
N ASP A 165 5.05 -6.56 -5.19
CA ASP A 165 5.97 -7.09 -4.19
C ASP A 165 7.41 -6.63 -4.40
N SER A 166 7.92 -6.65 -5.63
CA SER A 166 9.26 -6.10 -5.91
C SER A 166 9.38 -4.62 -5.54
N LYS A 167 8.36 -3.80 -5.84
CA LYS A 167 8.37 -2.38 -5.49
C LYS A 167 8.27 -2.15 -3.98
N ARG A 168 7.50 -2.99 -3.30
CA ARG A 168 7.33 -2.97 -1.85
C ARG A 168 8.65 -3.26 -1.13
N GLU A 169 9.41 -4.24 -1.61
CA GLU A 169 10.73 -4.57 -1.08
C GLU A 169 11.71 -3.39 -1.23
N ILE A 170 11.74 -2.76 -2.41
CA ILE A 170 12.55 -1.54 -2.64
C ILE A 170 12.17 -0.43 -1.64
N LEU A 171 10.87 -0.17 -1.47
CA LEU A 171 10.38 0.86 -0.55
C LEU A 171 10.72 0.56 0.91
N LYS A 172 10.65 -0.70 1.35
CA LYS A 172 11.05 -1.10 2.70
C LYS A 172 12.53 -0.84 2.95
N ASN A 173 13.37 -1.24 2.01
CA ASN A 173 14.81 -1.01 2.08
C ASN A 173 15.13 0.50 2.12
N GLU A 174 14.42 1.33 1.37
CA GLU A 174 14.58 2.80 1.41
C GLU A 174 14.09 3.46 2.71
N ILE A 175 13.16 2.84 3.44
CA ILE A 175 12.66 3.35 4.72
C ILE A 175 13.59 2.94 5.87
N GLU A 176 14.19 1.75 5.77
CA GLU A 176 15.11 1.19 6.77
C GLU A 176 16.55 1.71 6.65
N ALA A 177 16.95 2.15 5.45
CA ALA A 177 18.19 2.88 5.19
C ALA A 177 18.22 4.27 5.86
#